data_AF-A0A8S0XUN7-F1
#
_entry.id   AF-A0A8S0XUN7-F1
#
_cell.length_a   1.000
_cell.length_b   1.000
_cell.length_c   1.000
_cell.angle_alpha   90.00
_cell.angle_beta   90.00
_cell.angle_gamma   90.00
#
_symmetry.space_group_name_H-M   'P 1'
#
loop_
_entity.id
_entity.type
_entity.pdbx_description
1 polymer ?
#
loop_
_entity_poly.entity_id
_entity_poly.type
_entity_poly.pdbx_seq_one_letter_code
_entity_poly.pdbx_strand_id
1 'polypeptide(L)'
;MKAWLKSIMKLRLDGESRIKAEEILEKSSRREVDSMVSNLGKTIDNIIKEGKMKGLEEDRKEGRKEGKSELIIKMLSKKFNKLPENYVHKIDDLSDETLDKIAVDIFDMKRAEELERYFKN
;
A
#
# COMPACT_ATOMS: atom_id res chain seq x y z
N MET A 1 -32.21 3.57 -15.18
CA MET A 1 -31.36 3.40 -13.97
C MET A 1 -31.86 2.34 -13.00
N LYS A 2 -33.18 2.24 -12.72
CA LYS A 2 -33.73 1.15 -11.87
C LYS A 2 -33.32 -0.25 -12.32
N ALA A 3 -33.45 -0.57 -13.62
CA ALA A 3 -33.08 -1.90 -14.15
C ALA A 3 -31.60 -2.27 -13.89
N TRP A 4 -30.69 -1.31 -14.04
CA TRP A 4 -29.27 -1.50 -13.76
C TRP A 4 -28.98 -1.74 -12.27
N LEU A 5 -29.63 -1.00 -11.37
CA LEU A 5 -29.51 -1.23 -9.92
C LEU A 5 -29.99 -2.62 -9.53
N LYS A 6 -31.10 -3.11 -10.09
CA LYS A 6 -31.59 -4.48 -9.86
C LYS A 6 -30.55 -5.53 -10.26
N SER A 7 -29.88 -5.35 -11.40
CA SER A 7 -28.81 -6.25 -11.85
C SER A 7 -27.64 -6.30 -10.86
N ILE A 8 -27.25 -5.16 -10.28
CA ILE A 8 -26.18 -5.11 -9.26
C ILE A 8 -26.63 -5.79 -7.97
N MET A 9 -27.84 -5.47 -7.51
CA MET A 9 -28.41 -6.02 -6.27
C MET A 9 -28.53 -7.54 -6.33
N LYS A 10 -28.86 -8.10 -7.50
CA LYS A 10 -28.90 -9.55 -7.72
C LYS A 10 -27.58 -10.26 -7.42
N LEU A 11 -26.44 -9.58 -7.61
CA LEU A 11 -25.10 -10.14 -7.37
C LEU A 11 -24.61 -9.96 -5.92
N ARG A 12 -25.30 -9.15 -5.11
CA ARG A 12 -24.80 -8.65 -3.83
C ARG A 12 -25.71 -8.98 -2.64
N LEU A 13 -27.01 -9.14 -2.89
CA LEU A 13 -28.02 -9.35 -1.86
C LEU A 13 -28.59 -10.77 -1.96
N ASP A 14 -28.89 -11.35 -0.80
CA ASP A 14 -29.67 -12.58 -0.71
C ASP A 14 -31.11 -12.38 -1.23
N GLY A 15 -31.85 -13.48 -1.40
CA GLY A 15 -33.19 -13.45 -1.98
C GLY A 15 -34.18 -12.54 -1.25
N GLU A 16 -34.19 -12.56 0.08
CA GLU A 16 -35.13 -11.79 0.90
C GLU A 16 -34.76 -10.30 0.88
N SER A 17 -33.48 -9.98 1.11
CA SER A 17 -32.95 -8.62 1.07
C SER A 17 -33.13 -7.99 -0.32
N ARG A 18 -32.94 -8.77 -1.39
CA ARG A 18 -33.15 -8.32 -2.77
C ARG A 18 -34.60 -7.96 -3.04
N ILE A 19 -35.56 -8.82 -2.65
CA ILE A 19 -37.00 -8.55 -2.87
C ILE A 19 -37.41 -7.25 -2.17
N LYS A 20 -37.07 -7.10 -0.88
CA LYS A 20 -37.37 -5.87 -0.11
C LYS A 20 -36.80 -4.62 -0.78
N ALA A 21 -35.55 -4.69 -1.23
CA ALA A 21 -34.89 -3.55 -1.84
C ALA A 21 -35.42 -3.25 -3.25
N GLU A 22 -35.86 -4.26 -4.02
CA GLU A 22 -36.55 -4.06 -5.30
C GLU A 22 -37.92 -3.40 -5.11
N GLU A 23 -38.70 -3.76 -4.08
CA GLU A 23 -39.97 -3.09 -3.77
C GLU A 23 -39.78 -1.61 -3.43
N ILE A 24 -38.77 -1.28 -2.63
CA ILE A 24 -38.42 0.11 -2.31
C ILE A 24 -38.03 0.86 -3.59
N LEU A 25 -37.22 0.24 -4.44
CA LEU A 25 -36.78 0.82 -5.70
C LEU A 25 -37.94 1.09 -6.66
N GLU A 26 -38.94 0.19 -6.71
CA GLU A 26 -40.13 0.40 -7.53
C GLU A 26 -40.98 1.57 -7.04
N LYS A 27 -41.17 1.70 -5.71
CA LYS A 27 -41.91 2.81 -5.09
C LYS A 27 -41.18 4.16 -5.18
N SER A 28 -39.87 4.15 -5.38
CA SER A 28 -39.05 5.37 -5.47
C SER A 28 -39.33 6.15 -6.76
N SER A 29 -39.30 7.47 -6.67
CA SER A 29 -39.40 8.35 -7.83
C SER A 29 -38.16 8.25 -8.72
N ARG A 30 -38.30 8.68 -9.98
CA ARG A 30 -37.14 8.78 -10.89
C ARG A 30 -36.04 9.66 -10.29
N ARG A 31 -36.40 10.82 -9.74
CA ARG A 31 -35.43 11.77 -9.18
C ARG A 31 -34.62 11.18 -8.01
N GLU A 32 -35.26 10.41 -7.14
CA GLU A 32 -34.57 9.73 -6.04
C GLU A 32 -33.58 8.69 -6.56
N VAL A 33 -33.99 7.87 -7.53
CA VAL A 33 -33.11 6.88 -8.16
C VAL A 33 -31.95 7.54 -8.89
N ASP A 34 -32.20 8.62 -9.61
CA ASP A 34 -31.18 9.40 -10.31
C ASP A 34 -30.17 9.97 -9.30
N SER A 35 -30.63 10.48 -8.15
CA SER A 35 -29.76 10.97 -7.07
C SER A 35 -28.95 9.84 -6.42
N MET A 36 -29.54 8.67 -6.19
CA MET A 36 -28.84 7.51 -5.63
C MET A 36 -27.70 7.07 -6.56
N VAL A 37 -27.97 6.96 -7.85
CA VAL A 37 -26.98 6.54 -8.85
C VAL A 37 -25.87 7.58 -8.96
N SER A 38 -26.20 8.87 -8.95
CA SER A 38 -25.20 9.94 -8.93
C SER A 38 -24.29 9.87 -7.70
N ASN A 39 -24.87 9.64 -6.52
CA ASN A 39 -24.09 9.49 -5.28
C ASN A 39 -23.20 8.23 -5.32
N LEU A 40 -23.69 7.11 -5.85
CA LEU A 40 -22.90 5.91 -6.05
C LEU A 40 -21.72 6.16 -7.00
N GLY A 41 -21.95 6.89 -8.10
CA GLY A 41 -20.89 7.30 -9.03
C GLY A 41 -19.78 8.08 -8.32
N LYS A 42 -20.16 9.11 -7.54
CA LYS A 42 -19.20 9.90 -6.74
C LYS A 42 -18.42 9.03 -5.74
N THR A 43 -19.09 8.09 -5.08
CA THR A 43 -18.42 7.18 -4.15
C THR A 43 -17.41 6.29 -4.87
N ILE A 44 -17.75 5.76 -6.04
CA ILE A 44 -16.82 4.95 -6.86
C ILE A 44 -15.61 5.79 -7.29
N ASP A 45 -15.84 7.01 -7.76
CA ASP A 45 -14.76 7.92 -8.14
C ASP A 45 -13.82 8.23 -6.97
N ASN A 46 -14.37 8.44 -5.78
CA ASN A 46 -13.59 8.66 -4.55
C ASN A 46 -12.77 7.41 -4.18
N ILE A 47 -13.37 6.21 -4.22
CA ILE A 47 -12.66 4.95 -3.94
C ILE A 47 -11.49 4.76 -4.91
N ILE A 48 -11.71 5.01 -6.22
CA ILE A 48 -10.64 4.91 -7.23
C ILE A 48 -9.53 5.92 -6.93
N LYS A 49 -9.88 7.16 -6.58
CA LYS A 49 -8.92 8.21 -6.25
C LYS A 49 -8.10 7.87 -5.01
N GLU A 50 -8.75 7.40 -3.94
CA GLU A 50 -8.09 6.96 -2.71
C GLU A 50 -7.19 5.75 -2.96
N GLY A 51 -7.64 4.77 -3.74
CA GLY A 51 -6.84 3.61 -4.11
C GLY A 51 -5.56 4.01 -4.85
N LYS A 52 -5.66 4.92 -5.82
CA LYS A 52 -4.49 5.46 -6.53
C LYS A 52 -3.53 6.20 -5.60
N MET A 53 -4.07 7.00 -4.67
CA MET A 53 -3.25 7.77 -3.73
C MET A 53 -2.51 6.86 -2.74
N LYS A 54 -3.19 5.84 -2.20
CA LYS A 54 -2.57 4.85 -1.32
C LYS A 54 -1.48 4.06 -2.03
N GLY A 55 -1.76 3.57 -3.25
CA GLY A 55 -0.76 2.86 -4.05
C GLY A 55 0.49 3.70 -4.32
N LEU A 56 0.32 4.96 -4.71
CA LEU A 56 1.45 5.87 -4.92
C LEU A 56 2.27 6.10 -3.64
N GLU A 57 1.61 6.20 -2.49
CA GLU A 57 2.31 6.41 -1.22
C GLU A 57 3.05 5.16 -0.74
N GLU A 58 2.47 3.98 -0.94
CA GLU A 58 3.11 2.68 -0.68
C GLU A 58 4.33 2.48 -1.59
N ASP A 59 4.18 2.69 -2.90
CA ASP A 59 5.28 2.59 -3.87
C ASP A 59 6.41 3.58 -3.56
N ARG A 60 6.06 4.82 -3.16
CA ARG A 60 7.03 5.83 -2.76
C ARG A 60 7.77 5.44 -1.48
N LYS A 61 7.09 4.82 -0.51
CA LYS A 61 7.70 4.36 0.73
C LYS A 61 8.67 3.20 0.45
N GLU A 62 8.26 2.23 -0.35
CA GLU A 62 9.11 1.08 -0.70
C GLU A 62 10.33 1.54 -1.51
N GLY A 63 10.14 2.36 -2.56
CA GLY A 63 11.26 2.87 -3.35
C GLY A 63 12.25 3.72 -2.56
N ARG A 64 11.79 4.42 -1.51
CA ARG A 64 12.69 5.12 -0.57
C ARG A 64 13.52 4.16 0.27
N LYS A 65 12.90 3.10 0.79
CA LYS A 65 13.56 2.07 1.59
C LYS A 65 14.58 1.30 0.75
N GLU A 66 14.19 0.86 -0.46
CA GLU A 66 15.08 0.19 -1.42
C GLU A 66 16.29 1.07 -1.77
N GLY A 67 16.05 2.34 -2.14
CA GLY A 67 17.13 3.28 -2.44
C GLY A 67 18.06 3.55 -1.25
N LYS A 68 17.51 3.58 -0.02
CA LYS A 68 18.30 3.71 1.21
C LYS A 68 19.17 2.46 1.45
N SER A 69 18.60 1.27 1.29
CA SER A 69 19.35 -0.01 1.38
C SER A 69 20.50 -0.04 0.38
N GLU A 70 20.20 0.24 -0.90
CA GLU A 70 21.20 0.21 -1.97
C GLU A 70 22.34 1.19 -1.71
N LEU A 71 22.03 2.41 -1.24
CA LEU A 71 23.03 3.41 -0.90
C LEU A 71 23.92 2.95 0.27
N ILE A 72 23.32 2.42 1.34
CA ILE A 72 24.04 1.89 2.50
C ILE A 72 24.99 0.75 2.08
N ILE A 73 24.50 -0.20 1.27
CA ILE A 73 25.30 -1.31 0.75
C ILE A 73 26.50 -0.80 -0.06
N LYS A 74 26.30 0.20 -0.94
CA LYS A 74 27.38 0.82 -1.73
C LYS A 74 28.41 1.51 -0.84
N MET A 75 27.97 2.28 0.16
CA MET A 75 28.86 2.98 1.09
C MET A 75 29.69 2.00 1.93
N LEU A 76 29.05 0.98 2.50
CA LEU A 76 29.72 -0.05 3.29
C LEU A 76 30.70 -0.87 2.43
N SER A 77 30.29 -1.26 1.22
CA SER A 77 31.16 -1.97 0.28
C SER A 77 32.38 -1.13 -0.12
N LYS A 78 32.22 0.19 -0.27
CA LYS A 78 33.33 1.10 -0.52
C LYS A 78 34.26 1.24 0.69
N LYS A 79 33.71 1.31 1.90
CA LYS A 79 34.47 1.49 3.16
C LYS A 79 35.25 0.24 3.57
N PHE A 80 34.66 -0.94 3.41
CA PHE A 80 35.22 -2.22 3.87
C PHE A 80 35.78 -3.10 2.75
N ASN A 81 35.92 -2.55 1.54
CA ASN A 81 36.47 -3.25 0.37
C ASN A 81 35.71 -4.55 0.02
N LYS A 82 34.39 -4.39 -0.18
CA LYS A 82 33.35 -5.40 -0.42
C LYS A 82 32.73 -5.98 0.86
N LEU A 83 31.40 -6.04 0.89
CA LEU A 83 30.64 -6.73 1.93
C LEU A 83 30.46 -8.23 1.60
N PRO A 84 30.43 -9.10 2.61
CA PRO A 84 29.92 -10.46 2.47
C PRO A 84 28.48 -10.46 1.90
N GLU A 85 28.17 -11.40 1.00
CA GLU A 85 26.87 -11.49 0.34
C GLU A 85 25.71 -11.69 1.34
N ASN A 86 25.94 -12.45 2.41
CA ASN A 86 24.98 -12.61 3.49
C ASN A 86 24.67 -11.29 4.23
N TYR A 87 25.59 -10.33 4.27
CA TYR A 87 25.33 -9.02 4.86
C TYR A 87 24.51 -8.14 3.92
N VAL A 88 24.76 -8.23 2.60
CA VAL A 88 23.96 -7.53 1.59
C VAL A 88 22.49 -7.93 1.71
N HIS A 89 22.20 -9.24 1.67
CA HIS A 89 20.84 -9.75 1.83
C HIS A 89 20.19 -9.32 3.15
N LYS A 90 20.94 -9.38 4.26
CA LYS A 90 20.43 -8.94 5.55
C LYS A 90 20.05 -7.47 5.54
N ILE A 91 20.82 -6.60 4.88
CA ILE A 91 20.55 -5.16 4.80
C ILE A 91 19.29 -4.88 3.98
N ASP A 92 19.09 -5.57 2.85
CA ASP A 92 17.88 -5.43 2.02
C ASP A 92 16.58 -5.77 2.78
N ASP A 93 16.66 -6.72 3.71
CA ASP A 93 15.53 -7.15 4.54
C ASP A 93 15.30 -6.27 5.79
N LEU A 94 16.17 -5.29 6.06
CA LEU A 94 16.03 -4.44 7.25
C LEU A 94 14.84 -3.48 7.16
N SER A 95 14.29 -3.15 8.33
CA SER A 95 13.33 -2.06 8.47
C SER A 95 13.95 -0.70 8.11
N ASP A 96 13.13 0.25 7.67
CA ASP A 96 13.57 1.61 7.32
C ASP A 96 14.26 2.30 8.52
N GLU A 97 13.77 2.03 9.73
CA GLU A 97 14.30 2.55 10.99
C GLU A 97 15.69 1.97 11.32
N THR A 98 15.93 0.70 10.98
CA THR A 98 17.25 0.09 11.17
C THR A 98 18.24 0.62 10.14
N LEU A 99 17.81 0.81 8.89
CA LEU A 99 18.63 1.42 7.85
C LEU A 99 19.07 2.85 8.23
N ASP A 100 18.18 3.65 8.82
CA ASP A 100 18.53 4.99 9.32
C ASP A 100 19.62 4.96 10.39
N LYS A 101 19.55 4.01 11.32
CA LYS A 101 20.60 3.86 12.35
C LYS A 101 21.94 3.49 11.71
N ILE A 102 21.94 2.57 10.74
CA ILE A 102 23.16 2.22 10.00
C ILE A 102 23.70 3.44 9.26
N ALA A 103 22.86 4.23 8.61
CA ALA A 103 23.27 5.42 7.86
C ALA A 103 23.96 6.48 8.73
N VAL A 104 23.54 6.62 10.00
CA VAL A 104 24.20 7.50 10.96
C VAL A 104 25.53 6.90 11.42
N ASP A 105 25.52 5.62 11.79
CA ASP A 105 26.65 5.00 12.46
C ASP A 105 27.79 4.58 11.50
N ILE A 106 27.53 4.51 10.18
CA ILE A 106 28.46 4.01 9.15
C ILE A 106 29.82 4.72 9.15
N PHE A 107 29.83 6.01 9.47
CA PHE A 107 31.08 6.79 9.46
C PHE A 107 31.99 6.41 10.62
N ASP A 108 31.41 6.02 11.76
CA ASP A 108 32.14 5.63 12.98
C ASP A 108 32.55 4.15 13.00
N MET A 109 31.93 3.31 12.16
CA MET A 109 32.28 1.90 12.07
C MET A 109 33.75 1.70 11.64
N LYS A 110 34.44 0.78 12.32
CA LYS A 110 35.84 0.43 12.04
C LYS A 110 35.98 -0.85 11.22
N ARG A 111 34.98 -1.73 11.29
CA ARG A 111 34.95 -3.01 10.57
C ARG A 111 33.52 -3.45 10.25
N ALA A 112 33.36 -4.31 9.24
CA ALA A 112 32.05 -4.73 8.75
C ALA A 112 31.25 -5.55 9.79
N GLU A 113 31.92 -6.32 10.65
CA GLU A 113 31.27 -7.17 11.67
C GLU A 113 30.48 -6.35 12.71
N GLU A 114 30.73 -5.04 12.81
CA GLU A 114 29.91 -4.15 13.64
C GLU A 114 28.46 -4.07 13.16
N LEU A 115 28.16 -4.44 11.91
CA LEU A 115 26.80 -4.52 11.37
C LEU A 115 25.95 -5.58 12.06
N GLU A 116 26.55 -6.58 12.70
CA GLU A 116 25.84 -7.66 13.38
C GLU A 116 24.91 -7.16 14.50
N ARG A 117 25.19 -5.97 15.06
CA ARG A 117 24.31 -5.35 16.06
C ARG A 117 22.95 -4.91 15.50
N TYR A 118 22.84 -4.70 14.18
CA TYR A 118 21.60 -4.30 13.50
C TYR A 118 20.83 -5.47 12.92
N PHE A 119 21.50 -6.60 12.69
CA PHE A 119 20.88 -7.82 12.15
C PHE A 119 20.09 -8.60 13.21
N LYS A 120 19.85 -8.00 14.38
CA LYS A 120 18.99 -8.58 15.40
C LYS A 120 17.53 -8.34 15.03
N ASN A 121 17.02 -9.32 14.29
CA ASN A 121 15.67 -9.87 14.38
C ASN A 121 15.82 -11.39 14.27
#